data_AF-A0A813JYL5-F1
#
_entry.id   AF-A0A813JYL5-F1
#
_cell.length_a   1.000
_cell.length_b   1.000
_cell.length_c   1.000
_cell.angle_alpha   90.00
_cell.angle_beta   90.00
_cell.angle_gamma   90.00
#
_symmetry.space_group_name_H-M   'P 1'
#
loop_
_entity.id
_entity.type
_entity.pdbx_description
1 polymer ?
#
loop_
_entity_poly.entity_id
_entity_poly.type
_entity_poly.pdbx_seq_one_letter_code
_entity_poly.pdbx_strand_id
1 'polypeptide(L)'
;DLREHLVGFAENFTVLEVGSYFGYTTRLLSELFHRVIALDAFPQLLQANREYNIDRDNILYLRHHTTNDDWSVFASNSIHVVFLDASHDYDTVMLDIHNCLQMPTVSLIIFDDYGAEEGVRQAVHQFIALGHLSPVAYLGEGADGPWPLLDGRQISHREAIACQVVRPAPVGS
;
A
#
# COMPACT_ATOMS: atom_id res chain seq x y z
N ASP A 1 15.43 -3.71 2.85
CA ASP A 1 14.73 -2.45 2.53
C ASP A 1 13.41 -2.23 3.30
N LEU A 2 12.25 -2.79 2.92
CA LEU A 2 10.96 -2.54 3.62
C LEU A 2 11.04 -2.78 5.14
N ARG A 3 11.66 -3.89 5.54
CA ARG A 3 11.91 -4.22 6.95
C ARG A 3 12.79 -3.19 7.66
N GLU A 4 13.83 -2.68 7.02
CA GLU A 4 14.74 -1.69 7.62
C GLU A 4 14.04 -0.35 7.86
N HIS A 5 13.13 0.04 6.97
CA HIS A 5 12.39 1.29 7.09
C HIS A 5 11.22 1.24 8.09
N LEU A 6 10.69 0.05 8.40
CA LEU A 6 9.46 -0.08 9.21
C LEU A 6 9.65 -0.74 10.59
N VAL A 7 10.78 -1.42 10.85
CA VAL A 7 11.05 -2.03 12.16
C VAL A 7 11.03 -0.97 13.28
N GLY A 8 10.40 -1.31 14.42
CA GLY A 8 10.22 -0.40 15.57
C GLY A 8 9.14 0.67 15.40
N PHE A 9 8.83 1.09 14.17
CA PHE A 9 7.71 1.99 13.87
C PHE A 9 6.39 1.22 13.77
N ALA A 10 6.39 0.07 13.08
CA ALA A 10 5.18 -0.65 12.70
C ALA A 10 4.59 -1.55 13.81
N GLU A 11 5.33 -1.81 14.89
CA GLU A 11 5.00 -2.84 15.89
C GLU A 11 3.68 -2.64 16.62
N ASN A 12 3.16 -1.40 16.66
CA ASN A 12 1.86 -1.07 17.25
C ASN A 12 0.82 -0.61 16.22
N PHE A 13 1.16 -0.71 14.93
CA PHE A 13 0.34 -0.20 13.84
C PHE A 13 -0.43 -1.29 13.12
N THR A 14 -1.53 -0.87 12.53
CA THR A 14 -2.31 -1.67 11.58
C THR A 14 -1.99 -1.20 10.17
N VAL A 15 -1.65 -2.13 9.30
CA VAL A 15 -1.50 -1.92 7.86
C VAL A 15 -2.70 -2.48 7.12
N LEU A 16 -3.17 -1.73 6.13
CA LEU A 16 -4.12 -2.19 5.12
C LEU A 16 -3.33 -2.52 3.86
N GLU A 17 -3.37 -3.76 3.41
CA GLU A 17 -2.78 -4.19 2.14
C GLU A 17 -3.90 -4.31 1.11
N VAL A 18 -3.80 -3.55 0.03
CA VAL A 18 -4.80 -3.47 -1.04
C VAL A 18 -4.25 -4.19 -2.26
N GLY A 19 -4.83 -5.36 -2.58
CA GLY A 19 -4.33 -6.25 -3.62
C GLY A 19 -3.38 -7.33 -3.10
N SER A 20 -3.81 -8.06 -2.06
CA SER A 20 -2.97 -9.00 -1.31
C SER A 20 -2.62 -10.32 -2.03
N TYR A 21 -3.23 -10.61 -3.18
CA TYR A 21 -2.95 -11.75 -4.06
C TYR A 21 -2.77 -13.09 -3.29
N PHE A 22 -1.66 -13.81 -3.49
CA PHE A 22 -1.32 -15.05 -2.80
C PHE A 22 -0.67 -14.87 -1.42
N GLY A 23 -0.45 -13.63 -0.97
CA GLY A 23 -0.05 -13.36 0.41
C GLY A 23 1.44 -13.34 0.72
N TYR A 24 2.31 -13.22 -0.28
CA TYR A 24 3.76 -13.09 -0.06
C TYR A 24 4.11 -11.77 0.64
N THR A 25 3.53 -10.67 0.16
CA THR A 25 3.68 -9.36 0.80
C THR A 25 2.95 -9.32 2.15
N THR A 26 1.73 -9.87 2.23
CA THR A 26 0.99 -10.08 3.49
C THR A 26 1.84 -10.76 4.56
N ARG A 27 2.59 -11.80 4.20
CA ARG A 27 3.50 -12.52 5.11
C ARG A 27 4.52 -11.57 5.71
N LEU A 28 5.21 -10.82 4.86
CA LEU A 28 6.22 -9.85 5.28
C LEU A 28 5.62 -8.77 6.18
N LEU A 29 4.46 -8.22 5.79
CA LEU A 29 3.74 -7.23 6.59
C LEU A 29 3.33 -7.80 7.97
N SER A 30 2.93 -9.07 8.03
CA SER A 30 2.55 -9.74 9.29
C SER A 30 3.69 -9.88 10.30
N GLU A 31 4.94 -9.83 9.84
CA GLU A 31 6.13 -9.84 10.70
C GLU A 31 6.48 -8.46 11.25
N LEU A 32 5.99 -7.39 10.62
CA LEU A 32 6.36 -6.01 10.94
C LEU A 32 5.25 -5.29 11.73
N PHE A 33 3.99 -5.57 11.40
CA PHE A 33 2.83 -4.87 11.93
C PHE A 33 2.12 -5.65 13.02
N HIS A 34 1.53 -4.93 13.98
CA HIS A 34 0.65 -5.52 14.98
C HIS A 34 -0.52 -6.26 14.33
N ARG A 35 -1.07 -5.68 13.26
CA ARG A 35 -2.18 -6.27 12.50
C ARG A 35 -2.08 -5.94 11.02
N VAL A 36 -2.42 -6.92 10.19
CA VAL A 36 -2.58 -6.76 8.74
C VAL A 36 -4.05 -6.94 8.38
N ILE A 37 -4.59 -6.04 7.58
CA ILE A 37 -5.88 -6.24 6.90
C ILE A 37 -5.57 -6.45 5.43
N ALA A 38 -5.68 -7.70 4.95
CA ALA A 38 -5.41 -8.07 3.57
C ALA A 38 -6.71 -8.03 2.75
N LEU A 39 -6.71 -7.18 1.71
CA LEU A 39 -7.83 -7.02 0.78
C LEU A 39 -7.53 -7.69 -0.55
N ASP A 40 -8.54 -8.32 -1.12
CA ASP A 40 -8.55 -8.71 -2.53
C ASP A 40 -10.01 -8.81 -3.03
N ALA A 41 -10.22 -8.54 -4.31
CA ALA A 41 -11.54 -8.66 -4.93
C ALA A 41 -11.96 -10.12 -5.14
N PHE A 42 -10.99 -11.03 -5.30
CA PHE A 42 -11.21 -12.42 -5.65
C PHE A 42 -11.11 -13.33 -4.42
N PRO A 43 -12.22 -13.96 -3.98
CA PRO A 43 -12.21 -14.84 -2.81
C PRO A 43 -11.21 -15.99 -2.90
N GLN A 44 -10.90 -16.48 -4.09
CA GLN A 44 -9.93 -17.55 -4.31
C GLN A 44 -8.51 -17.12 -3.97
N LEU A 45 -8.15 -15.86 -4.26
CA LEU A 45 -6.85 -15.30 -3.91
C LEU A 45 -6.72 -15.13 -2.40
N LEU A 46 -7.76 -14.59 -1.74
CA LEU A 46 -7.79 -14.52 -0.27
C LEU A 46 -7.70 -15.88 0.40
N GLN A 47 -8.34 -16.91 -0.17
CA GLN A 47 -8.25 -18.26 0.34
C GLN A 47 -6.81 -18.79 0.22
N ALA A 48 -6.16 -18.61 -0.94
CA ALA A 48 -4.78 -18.99 -1.14
C ALA A 48 -3.82 -18.23 -0.19
N ASN A 49 -4.05 -16.92 0.01
CA ASN A 49 -3.31 -16.10 0.96
C ASN A 49 -3.45 -16.64 2.39
N ARG A 50 -4.67 -16.97 2.82
CA ARG A 50 -4.94 -17.58 4.13
C ARG A 50 -4.23 -18.93 4.31
N GLU A 51 -4.21 -19.76 3.27
CA GLU A 51 -3.52 -21.06 3.31
C GLU A 51 -2.00 -20.89 3.38
N TYR A 52 -1.44 -19.94 2.63
CA TYR A 52 -0.01 -19.61 2.66
C TYR A 52 0.41 -19.06 4.03
N ASN A 53 -0.46 -18.30 4.68
CA ASN A 53 -0.21 -17.62 5.95
C ASN A 53 -0.89 -18.30 7.16
N ILE A 54 -1.17 -19.60 7.09
CA ILE A 54 -1.98 -20.31 8.10
C ILE A 54 -1.42 -20.26 9.53
N ASP A 55 -0.11 -20.06 9.67
CA ASP A 55 0.60 -19.93 10.95
C ASP A 55 0.69 -18.48 11.46
N ARG A 56 -0.02 -17.53 10.83
CA ARG A 56 -0.13 -16.13 11.27
C ARG A 56 -1.51 -15.85 11.84
N ASP A 57 -1.55 -15.29 13.05
CA ASP A 57 -2.77 -15.01 13.80
C ASP A 57 -3.20 -13.53 13.77
N ASN A 58 -2.36 -12.66 13.20
CA ASN A 58 -2.55 -11.21 13.15
C ASN A 58 -3.03 -10.68 11.79
N ILE A 59 -3.53 -11.56 10.91
CA ILE A 59 -4.03 -11.19 9.59
C ILE A 59 -5.56 -11.30 9.54
N LEU A 60 -6.23 -10.22 9.15
CA LEU A 60 -7.64 -10.20 8.81
C LEU A 60 -7.81 -10.19 7.28
N TYR A 61 -8.53 -11.16 6.75
CA TYR A 61 -8.84 -11.26 5.33
C TYR A 61 -10.22 -10.67 5.05
N LEU A 62 -10.31 -9.73 4.12
CA LEU A 62 -11.57 -9.10 3.75
C LEU A 62 -11.69 -9.03 2.22
N ARG A 63 -12.78 -9.58 1.67
CA ARG A 63 -13.11 -9.37 0.26
C ARG A 63 -13.50 -7.92 0.07
N HIS A 64 -12.77 -7.22 -0.80
CA HIS A 64 -13.04 -5.83 -1.10
C HIS A 64 -12.54 -5.49 -2.51
N HIS A 65 -13.43 -4.97 -3.34
CA HIS A 65 -13.12 -4.47 -4.67
C HIS A 65 -12.97 -2.96 -4.64
N THR A 66 -11.77 -2.46 -4.91
CA THR A 66 -11.38 -1.06 -4.67
C THR A 66 -12.27 -0.02 -5.38
N THR A 67 -12.77 -0.33 -6.57
CA THR A 67 -13.66 0.58 -7.32
C THR A 67 -15.16 0.37 -7.09
N ASN A 68 -15.57 -0.77 -6.53
CA ASN A 68 -16.99 -1.17 -6.47
C ASN A 68 -17.55 -1.23 -5.05
N ASP A 69 -16.69 -1.42 -4.05
CA ASP A 69 -17.09 -1.52 -2.66
C ASP A 69 -16.87 -0.20 -1.91
N ASP A 70 -17.62 -0.02 -0.82
CA ASP A 70 -17.57 1.19 -0.02
C ASP A 70 -16.39 1.17 0.97
N TRP A 71 -15.48 2.15 0.82
CA TRP A 71 -14.31 2.32 1.68
C TRP A 71 -14.66 2.89 3.08
N SER A 72 -15.89 3.36 3.30
CA SER A 72 -16.34 3.88 4.60
C SER A 72 -16.22 2.86 5.73
N VAL A 73 -16.22 1.56 5.39
CA VAL A 73 -15.96 0.46 6.33
C VAL A 73 -14.61 0.60 7.05
N PHE A 74 -13.63 1.25 6.42
CA PHE A 74 -12.31 1.49 6.98
C PHE A 74 -12.21 2.79 7.79
N ALA A 75 -13.12 3.74 7.60
CA ALA A 75 -13.05 5.05 8.24
C ALA A 75 -13.17 4.99 9.79
N SER A 76 -13.80 3.94 10.31
CA SER A 76 -13.94 3.70 11.76
C SER A 76 -12.83 2.82 12.37
N ASN A 77 -11.86 2.37 11.55
CA ASN A 77 -10.75 1.52 11.98
C ASN A 77 -9.45 2.33 12.09
N SER A 78 -8.62 2.02 13.08
CA SER A 78 -7.29 2.63 13.23
C SER A 78 -6.28 2.00 12.27
N ILE A 79 -6.33 2.41 11.00
CA ILE A 79 -5.36 2.03 9.96
C ILE A 79 -4.31 3.13 9.86
N HIS A 80 -3.03 2.78 9.97
CA HIS A 80 -1.94 3.75 10.07
C HIS A 80 -1.13 3.83 8.79
N VAL A 81 -1.00 2.69 8.12
CA VAL A 81 -0.26 2.50 6.88
C VAL A 81 -1.17 1.82 5.86
N VAL A 82 -1.08 2.24 4.60
CA VAL A 82 -1.67 1.52 3.47
C VAL A 82 -0.55 1.07 2.54
N PHE A 83 -0.57 -0.20 2.14
CA PHE A 83 0.26 -0.75 1.07
C PHE A 83 -0.65 -0.96 -0.15
N LEU A 84 -0.43 -0.19 -1.22
CA LEU A 84 -1.25 -0.20 -2.44
C LEU A 84 -0.52 -0.98 -3.54
N ASP A 85 -1.10 -2.12 -3.93
CA ASP A 85 -0.58 -3.08 -4.92
C ASP A 85 -1.77 -3.74 -5.65
N ALA A 86 -2.62 -2.92 -6.28
CA ALA A 86 -3.90 -3.37 -6.87
C ALA A 86 -3.98 -3.12 -8.38
N SER A 87 -4.56 -1.98 -8.80
CA SER A 87 -4.56 -1.61 -10.22
C SER A 87 -3.38 -0.71 -10.53
N HIS A 88 -2.89 -0.78 -11.77
CA HIS A 88 -1.75 -0.01 -12.24
C HIS A 88 -2.14 1.10 -13.22
N ASP A 89 -3.44 1.20 -13.56
CA ASP A 89 -3.96 2.29 -14.37
C ASP A 89 -4.15 3.56 -13.53
N TYR A 90 -3.87 4.71 -14.16
CA TYR A 90 -3.87 6.00 -13.50
C TYR A 90 -5.21 6.34 -12.82
N ASP A 91 -6.35 6.09 -13.47
CA ASP A 91 -7.67 6.51 -12.96
C ASP A 91 -8.05 5.71 -11.69
N THR A 92 -7.80 4.41 -11.70
CA THR A 92 -8.05 3.57 -10.52
C THR A 92 -7.10 3.92 -9.37
N VAL A 93 -5.81 4.13 -9.64
CA VAL A 93 -4.84 4.53 -8.59
C VAL A 93 -5.22 5.89 -7.98
N MET A 94 -5.68 6.83 -8.80
CA MET A 94 -6.18 8.13 -8.31
C MET A 94 -7.35 7.98 -7.34
N LEU A 95 -8.30 7.07 -7.64
CA LEU A 95 -9.42 6.77 -6.75
C LEU A 95 -8.94 6.11 -5.45
N ASP A 96 -8.03 5.14 -5.54
CA ASP A 96 -7.47 4.44 -4.38
C ASP A 96 -6.75 5.41 -3.43
N ILE A 97 -5.93 6.31 -3.98
CA ILE A 97 -5.29 7.37 -3.18
C ILE A 97 -6.34 8.24 -2.52
N HIS A 98 -7.36 8.69 -3.27
CA HIS A 98 -8.41 9.53 -2.73
C HIS A 98 -9.11 8.87 -1.53
N ASN A 99 -9.44 7.58 -1.65
CA ASN A 99 -10.08 6.81 -0.58
C ASN A 99 -9.17 6.65 0.64
N CYS A 100 -7.87 6.40 0.43
CA CYS A 100 -6.89 6.34 1.52
C CYS A 100 -6.80 7.67 2.29
N LEU A 101 -6.88 8.81 1.60
CA LEU A 101 -6.85 10.13 2.23
C LEU A 101 -8.08 10.40 3.10
N GLN A 102 -9.23 9.76 2.81
CA GLN A 102 -10.44 9.87 3.63
C GLN A 102 -10.35 9.07 4.94
N MET A 103 -9.41 8.13 5.06
CA MET A 103 -9.20 7.40 6.31
C MET A 103 -8.46 8.29 7.33
N PRO A 104 -9.06 8.63 8.50
CA PRO A 104 -8.50 9.66 9.36
C PRO A 104 -7.12 9.35 9.94
N THR A 105 -6.84 8.08 10.22
CA THR A 105 -5.61 7.65 10.90
C THR A 105 -4.47 7.30 9.95
N VAL A 106 -4.74 7.21 8.63
CA VAL A 106 -3.69 6.89 7.65
C VAL A 106 -2.69 8.02 7.61
N SER A 107 -1.43 7.68 7.86
CA SER A 107 -0.30 8.61 7.90
C SER A 107 0.76 8.30 6.84
N LEU A 108 0.80 7.07 6.35
CA LEU A 108 1.78 6.59 5.36
C LEU A 108 1.06 5.74 4.31
N ILE A 109 1.40 5.96 3.05
CA ILE A 109 0.96 5.13 1.92
C ILE A 109 2.21 4.67 1.17
N ILE A 110 2.32 3.36 0.95
CA ILE A 110 3.37 2.73 0.16
C ILE A 110 2.73 2.32 -1.16
N PHE A 111 3.35 2.73 -2.26
CA PHE A 111 2.90 2.44 -3.62
C PHE A 111 3.86 1.44 -4.23
N ASP A 112 3.37 0.22 -4.45
CA ASP A 112 4.10 -0.78 -5.21
C ASP A 112 4.08 -0.45 -6.70
N ASP A 113 4.98 -1.05 -7.47
CA ASP A 113 5.12 -0.82 -8.91
C ASP A 113 5.32 0.65 -9.35
N TYR A 114 5.65 1.57 -8.43
CA TYR A 114 5.93 2.98 -8.73
C TYR A 114 6.98 3.17 -9.84
N GLY A 115 8.00 2.31 -9.86
CA GLY A 115 9.05 2.38 -10.88
C GLY A 115 8.66 1.70 -12.20
N ALA A 116 7.85 0.64 -12.11
CA ALA A 116 7.49 -0.22 -13.24
C ALA A 116 6.28 0.29 -14.02
N GLU A 117 5.33 0.93 -13.34
CA GLU A 117 4.02 1.27 -13.87
C GLU A 117 3.78 2.77 -13.94
N GLU A 118 3.60 3.27 -15.17
CA GLU A 118 3.46 4.70 -15.44
C GLU A 118 2.22 5.30 -14.76
N GLY A 119 1.11 4.57 -14.71
CA GLY A 119 -0.13 5.05 -14.11
C GLY A 119 0.00 5.29 -12.61
N VAL A 120 0.66 4.37 -11.91
CA VAL A 120 1.01 4.51 -10.48
C VAL A 120 1.87 5.76 -10.28
N ARG A 121 2.95 5.89 -11.06
CA ARG A 121 3.88 7.01 -10.95
C ARG A 121 3.18 8.36 -11.18
N GLN A 122 2.37 8.46 -12.23
CA GLN A 122 1.65 9.70 -12.55
C GLN A 122 0.66 10.10 -11.44
N ALA A 123 -0.11 9.15 -10.92
CA ALA A 123 -1.08 9.41 -9.86
C ALA A 123 -0.38 9.88 -8.57
N VAL A 124 0.70 9.22 -8.16
CA VAL A 124 1.51 9.63 -6.99
C VAL A 124 2.04 11.05 -7.16
N HIS A 125 2.63 11.38 -8.31
CA HIS A 125 3.17 12.72 -8.58
C HIS A 125 2.10 13.80 -8.58
N GLN A 126 0.88 13.49 -9.02
CA GLN A 126 -0.23 14.43 -8.96
C GLN A 126 -0.61 14.79 -7.52
N PHE A 127 -0.74 13.80 -6.64
CA PHE A 127 -1.07 14.07 -5.23
C PHE A 127 0.10 14.73 -4.47
N ILE A 128 1.35 14.49 -4.89
CA ILE A 128 2.51 15.25 -4.40
C ILE A 128 2.41 16.71 -4.83
N ALA A 129 2.14 16.98 -6.12
CA ALA A 129 2.03 18.34 -6.66
C ALA A 129 0.88 19.13 -6.02
N LEU A 130 -0.21 18.45 -5.64
CA LEU A 130 -1.33 19.03 -4.90
C LEU A 130 -1.05 19.23 -3.40
N GLY A 131 0.09 18.75 -2.90
CA GLY A 131 0.48 18.89 -1.49
C GLY A 131 -0.28 17.95 -0.54
N HIS A 132 -0.85 16.85 -1.05
CA HIS A 132 -1.53 15.83 -0.24
C HIS A 132 -0.60 14.70 0.19
N LEU A 133 0.49 14.49 -0.55
CA LEU A 133 1.51 13.48 -0.26
C LEU A 133 2.90 14.11 -0.20
N SER A 134 3.75 13.58 0.67
CA SER A 134 5.16 13.95 0.75
C SER A 134 6.02 12.67 0.71
N PRO A 135 6.89 12.49 -0.30
CA PRO A 135 7.79 11.34 -0.36
C PRO A 135 8.71 11.26 0.86
N VAL A 136 8.82 10.08 1.47
CA VAL A 136 9.69 9.86 2.64
C VAL A 136 10.71 8.75 2.42
N ALA A 137 10.44 7.79 1.54
CA ALA A 137 11.41 6.74 1.19
C ALA A 137 11.12 6.16 -0.20
N TYR A 138 12.15 5.55 -0.78
CA TYR A 138 12.02 4.65 -1.91
C TYR A 138 12.41 3.26 -1.46
N LEU A 139 11.65 2.25 -1.89
CA LEU A 139 11.71 0.90 -1.38
C LEU A 139 11.90 -0.09 -2.52
N GLY A 140 12.42 -1.27 -2.20
CA GLY A 140 12.50 -2.39 -3.13
C GLY A 140 13.63 -2.25 -4.14
N GLU A 141 13.48 -2.91 -5.29
CA GLU A 141 14.48 -2.96 -6.36
C GLU A 141 14.90 -1.56 -6.86
N GLY A 142 16.06 -1.53 -7.52
CA GLY A 142 16.58 -0.31 -8.14
C GLY A 142 17.51 0.56 -7.29
N ALA A 143 17.88 0.11 -6.09
CA ALA A 143 18.81 0.84 -5.22
C ALA A 143 20.25 0.90 -5.81
N ASP A 144 20.67 -0.16 -6.49
CA ASP A 144 22.02 -0.32 -7.05
C ASP A 144 22.09 -0.06 -8.58
N GLY A 145 20.99 0.37 -9.21
CA GLY A 145 20.90 0.63 -10.65
C GLY A 145 19.65 0.03 -11.29
N PRO A 146 19.56 0.01 -12.63
CA PRO A 146 18.39 -0.54 -13.32
C PRO A 146 18.15 -2.02 -12.99
N TRP A 147 16.89 -2.41 -12.86
CA TRP A 147 16.47 -3.77 -12.54
C TRP A 147 15.54 -4.35 -13.62
N PRO A 148 15.59 -5.67 -13.86
CA PRO A 148 14.81 -6.31 -14.92
C PRO A 148 13.38 -6.64 -14.50
N LEU A 149 12.42 -6.42 -15.39
CA LEU A 149 11.12 -7.09 -15.35
C LEU A 149 11.24 -8.53 -15.86
N LEU A 150 10.22 -9.35 -15.61
CA LEU A 150 10.14 -10.73 -16.11
C LEU A 150 10.23 -10.83 -17.64
N ASP A 151 9.81 -9.78 -18.35
CA ASP A 151 9.87 -9.70 -19.82
C ASP A 151 11.22 -9.16 -20.35
N GLY A 152 12.17 -8.85 -19.47
CA GLY A 152 13.51 -8.38 -19.81
C GLY A 152 13.65 -6.86 -19.97
N ARG A 153 12.56 -6.07 -19.91
CA ARG A 153 12.65 -4.61 -19.86
C ARG A 153 13.40 -4.17 -18.60
N GLN A 154 14.16 -3.08 -18.71
CA GLN A 154 14.93 -2.50 -17.60
C GLN A 154 14.20 -1.30 -17.02
N ILE A 155 14.01 -1.30 -15.71
CA ILE A 155 13.40 -0.20 -14.95
C ILE A 155 14.50 0.61 -14.27
N SER A 156 14.56 1.91 -14.52
CA SER A 156 15.56 2.82 -13.96
C SER A 156 15.09 3.54 -12.69
N HIS A 157 13.82 3.39 -12.33
CA HIS A 157 13.22 3.95 -11.13
C HIS A 157 13.21 2.91 -10.00
N ARG A 158 13.02 3.37 -8.76
CA ARG A 158 12.85 2.48 -7.62
C ARG A 158 11.51 1.76 -7.71
N GLU A 159 11.48 0.48 -7.31
CA GLU A 159 10.27 -0.38 -7.37
C GLU A 159 9.08 0.29 -6.70
N ALA A 160 9.26 0.74 -5.45
CA ALA A 160 8.20 1.34 -4.66
C ALA A 160 8.59 2.72 -4.10
N ILE A 161 7.57 3.50 -3.74
CA ILE A 161 7.73 4.78 -3.02
C ILE A 161 6.81 4.80 -1.81
N ALA A 162 7.33 5.27 -0.67
CA ALA A 162 6.54 5.56 0.52
C ALA A 162 6.33 7.07 0.64
N CYS A 163 5.08 7.47 0.85
CA CYS A 163 4.67 8.86 1.02
C CYS A 163 3.91 9.06 2.32
N GLN A 164 4.28 10.10 3.06
CA GLN A 164 3.49 10.57 4.19
C GLN A 164 2.24 11.31 3.69
N VAL A 165 1.10 11.10 4.36
CA VAL A 165 -0.12 11.87 4.13
C VAL A 165 0.01 13.25 4.76
N VAL A 166 -0.17 14.29 3.94
CA VAL A 166 -0.14 15.68 4.36
C VAL A 166 -1.58 16.15 4.61
N ARG A 167 -1.92 16.35 5.89
CA ARG A 167 -3.22 16.91 6.28
C ARG A 167 -3.05 18.39 6.61
N PRO A 168 -3.92 19.28 6.10
CA PRO A 168 -3.93 20.66 6.56
C PRO A 168 -4.20 20.67 8.07
N ALA A 169 -3.48 21.53 8.81
CA ALA A 169 -3.75 21.71 10.22
C ALA A 169 -5.22 22.08 10.42
N PRO A 170 -5.91 21.53 11.44
CA PRO A 170 -7.27 21.95 11.73
C PRO A 170 -7.24 23.47 11.96
N VAL A 171 -7.99 24.20 11.14
CA VAL A 171 -8.20 25.63 11.36
C VAL A 171 -8.88 25.74 12.72
N GLY A 172 -8.22 26.43 13.65
CA GLY A 172 -8.50 26.37 15.09
C GLY A 172 -9.99 26.43 15.44
N SER A 173 -10.37 25.53 16.35
CA SER A 173 -11.64 25.53 17.09
C SER A 173 -11.83 26.78 17.93
#